data_AF-A0A536WXI0-F1
#
_entry.id   AF-A0A536WXI0-F1
#
_cell.length_a   1.000
_cell.length_b   1.000
_cell.length_c   1.000
_cell.angle_alpha   90.00
_cell.angle_beta   90.00
_cell.angle_gamma   90.00
#
_symmetry.space_group_name_H-M   'P 1'
#
loop_
_entity.id
_entity.type
_entity.pdbx_description
1 polymer ?
#
loop_
_entity_poly.entity_id
_entity_poly.type
_entity_poly.pdbx_seq_one_letter_code
_entity_poly.pdbx_strand_id
1 'polypeptide(L)'
;MTQLLGTVRIGQLTGTTDLDRPEPGRRWPLLVDAEQQPLLTDTGRWGAIGLDLGSNTEHAGRLYIFFGDVSTGQSGIPVNADLVAWVDETEVLRHGGHLALGWNFVLPFEPTEQQGQREWRFCGKCGSLFYNGYPDFKGGCHRGGAHEAIGWRFVVPARETGA
;
A
#
# COMPACT_ATOMS: atom_id res chain seq x y z
N MET A 1 -28.31 13.29 -20.06
CA MET A 1 -28.74 12.31 -19.05
C MET A 1 -27.76 11.16 -19.09
N THR A 2 -27.10 10.85 -17.97
CA THR A 2 -26.15 9.74 -17.90
C THR A 2 -26.91 8.51 -17.38
N GLN A 3 -27.00 7.45 -18.17
CA GLN A 3 -27.66 6.20 -17.79
C GLN A 3 -26.67 5.34 -17.01
N LEU A 4 -27.00 5.03 -15.74
CA LEU A 4 -26.21 4.09 -14.94
C LEU A 4 -26.44 2.67 -15.49
N LEU A 5 -25.37 2.03 -15.96
CA LEU A 5 -25.42 0.71 -16.61
C LEU A 5 -25.33 -0.46 -15.60
N GLY A 6 -25.05 -0.19 -14.32
CA GLY A 6 -25.05 -1.17 -13.23
C GLY A 6 -24.03 -0.86 -12.14
N THR A 7 -24.13 -1.54 -11.00
CA THR A 7 -23.15 -1.52 -9.90
C THR A 7 -22.73 -2.94 -9.56
N VAL A 8 -21.43 -3.18 -9.39
CA VAL A 8 -20.87 -4.47 -8.97
C VAL A 8 -20.09 -4.27 -7.68
N ARG A 9 -20.32 -5.14 -6.70
CA ARG A 9 -19.54 -5.22 -5.46
C ARG A 9 -18.17 -5.83 -5.81
N ILE A 10 -17.09 -5.10 -5.55
CA ILE A 10 -15.71 -5.53 -5.88
C ILE A 10 -14.91 -5.97 -4.65
N GLY A 11 -15.48 -5.81 -3.46
CA GLY A 11 -14.78 -6.02 -2.21
C GLY A 11 -15.35 -5.17 -1.08
N GLN A 12 -14.83 -5.40 0.10
CA GLN A 12 -15.07 -4.60 1.29
C GLN A 12 -13.91 -3.63 1.50
N LEU A 13 -14.23 -2.36 1.69
CA LEU A 13 -13.24 -1.28 1.71
C LEU A 13 -12.26 -1.40 2.88
N THR A 14 -12.76 -1.79 4.05
CA THR A 14 -11.99 -1.91 5.30
C THR A 14 -12.37 -3.18 6.03
N GLY A 15 -11.38 -3.89 6.58
CA GLY A 15 -11.58 -5.09 7.38
C GLY A 15 -10.34 -5.43 8.18
N THR A 16 -10.44 -6.37 9.10
CA THR A 16 -9.30 -6.84 9.89
C THR A 16 -9.07 -8.32 9.66
N THR A 17 -7.84 -8.72 9.36
CA THR A 17 -7.45 -10.13 9.47
C THR A 17 -7.46 -10.56 10.93
N ASP A 18 -7.88 -11.81 11.20
CA ASP A 18 -7.91 -12.34 12.58
C ASP A 18 -6.49 -12.62 13.05
N LEU A 19 -5.88 -11.64 13.73
CA LEU A 19 -4.48 -11.71 14.09
C LEU A 19 -4.21 -12.66 15.27
N ASP A 20 -5.16 -12.92 16.18
CA ASP A 20 -4.87 -13.67 17.42
C ASP A 20 -6.02 -14.51 18.06
N ARG A 21 -7.15 -14.83 17.40
CA ARG A 21 -8.16 -15.67 18.08
C ARG A 21 -7.68 -17.11 18.37
N PRO A 22 -7.88 -17.61 19.61
CA PRO A 22 -7.56 -18.99 20.00
C PRO A 22 -8.70 -19.99 19.71
N GLU A 23 -9.75 -19.59 19.00
CA GLU A 23 -10.90 -20.47 18.71
C GLU A 23 -10.51 -21.56 17.68
N PRO A 24 -10.65 -22.86 18.02
CA PRO A 24 -10.32 -23.94 17.09
C PRO A 24 -11.27 -23.90 15.88
N GLY A 25 -10.72 -23.64 14.69
CA GLY A 25 -11.44 -23.82 13.42
C GLY A 25 -11.90 -22.55 12.70
N ARG A 26 -11.69 -21.34 13.26
CA ARG A 26 -11.84 -20.08 12.52
C ARG A 26 -10.57 -19.25 12.64
N ARG A 27 -9.56 -19.59 11.85
CA ARG A 27 -8.62 -18.57 11.35
C ARG A 27 -9.30 -17.98 10.13
N TRP A 28 -9.51 -16.67 10.08
CA TRP A 28 -9.79 -15.96 8.82
C TRP A 28 -8.43 -15.69 8.16
N PRO A 29 -7.87 -16.65 7.39
CA PRO A 29 -6.48 -16.60 6.95
C PRO A 29 -6.33 -15.77 5.67
N LEU A 30 -7.43 -15.18 5.19
CA LEU A 30 -7.61 -14.64 3.87
C LEU A 30 -8.11 -13.20 4.02
N LEU A 31 -7.59 -12.31 3.18
CA LEU A 31 -8.04 -10.93 3.04
C LEU A 31 -9.43 -10.92 2.36
N VAL A 32 -10.43 -11.53 2.99
CA VAL A 32 -11.81 -11.59 2.49
C VAL A 32 -12.82 -11.39 3.61
N ASP A 33 -14.00 -10.87 3.28
CA ASP A 33 -15.12 -10.66 4.19
C ASP A 33 -15.98 -11.91 4.42
N ALA A 34 -17.07 -11.76 5.17
CA ALA A 34 -18.01 -12.83 5.47
C ALA A 34 -18.64 -13.50 4.24
N GLU A 35 -18.72 -12.79 3.12
CA GLU A 35 -19.24 -13.25 1.83
C GLU A 35 -18.13 -13.69 0.86
N GLN A 36 -16.88 -13.85 1.36
CA GLN A 36 -15.69 -14.19 0.59
C GLN A 36 -15.27 -13.13 -0.46
N GLN A 37 -15.72 -11.88 -0.33
CA GLN A 37 -15.25 -10.77 -1.15
C GLN A 37 -13.95 -10.18 -0.61
N PRO A 38 -13.03 -9.68 -1.45
CA PRO A 38 -11.74 -9.17 -0.99
C PRO A 38 -11.84 -8.03 0.02
N LEU A 39 -11.02 -8.08 1.07
CA LEU A 39 -10.71 -6.92 1.91
C LEU A 39 -9.69 -6.04 1.18
N LEU A 40 -10.11 -4.83 0.82
CA LEU A 40 -9.25 -3.88 0.09
C LEU A 40 -8.23 -3.20 1.02
N THR A 41 -8.47 -3.18 2.33
CA THR A 41 -7.56 -2.64 3.34
C THR A 41 -7.65 -3.43 4.65
N ASP A 42 -6.49 -3.92 5.14
CA ASP A 42 -6.35 -4.63 6.42
C ASP A 42 -6.04 -3.64 7.57
N THR A 43 -7.08 -3.17 8.25
CA THR A 43 -7.00 -2.17 9.32
C THR A 43 -6.41 -2.71 10.62
N GLY A 44 -6.36 -4.03 10.78
CA GLY A 44 -5.75 -4.68 11.95
C GLY A 44 -4.27 -4.29 12.12
N ARG A 45 -3.57 -4.05 11.01
CA ARG A 45 -2.17 -3.60 11.01
C ARG A 45 -1.96 -2.23 11.63
N TRP A 46 -3.02 -1.44 11.79
CA TRP A 46 -2.99 -0.10 12.38
C TRP A 46 -3.64 -0.08 13.77
N GLY A 47 -3.95 -1.25 14.34
CA GLY A 47 -4.58 -1.38 15.65
C GLY A 47 -6.09 -1.18 15.66
N ALA A 48 -6.72 -1.03 14.49
CA ALA A 48 -8.17 -0.87 14.33
C ALA A 48 -8.80 -2.22 13.99
N ILE A 49 -9.30 -2.93 15.01
CA ILE A 49 -9.80 -4.32 14.92
C ILE A 49 -11.33 -4.35 14.81
N GLY A 50 -11.85 -5.22 13.94
CA GLY A 50 -13.29 -5.47 13.84
C GLY A 50 -14.04 -4.38 13.08
N LEU A 51 -13.37 -3.62 12.22
CA LEU A 51 -14.06 -2.70 11.32
C LEU A 51 -14.72 -3.51 10.21
N ASP A 52 -16.03 -3.75 10.29
CA ASP A 52 -16.81 -4.21 9.16
C ASP A 52 -17.57 -3.02 8.54
N LEU A 53 -17.86 -3.07 7.22
CA LEU A 53 -18.70 -2.13 6.47
C LEU A 53 -18.70 -0.66 6.97
N GLY A 54 -17.92 0.20 6.31
CA GLY A 54 -17.86 1.63 6.63
C GLY A 54 -18.62 2.51 5.64
N SER A 55 -19.22 3.59 6.15
CA SER A 55 -19.70 4.72 5.35
C SER A 55 -19.16 6.01 5.96
N ASN A 56 -18.99 7.06 5.17
CA ASN A 56 -18.61 8.37 5.67
C ASN A 56 -19.54 9.44 5.10
N THR A 57 -19.86 10.45 5.90
CA THR A 57 -20.66 11.60 5.45
C THR A 57 -20.15 12.88 6.08
N GLU A 58 -20.33 14.00 5.39
CA GLU A 58 -20.13 15.31 5.98
C GLU A 58 -21.46 15.83 6.55
N HIS A 59 -21.43 16.33 7.79
CA HIS A 59 -22.58 16.98 8.41
C HIS A 59 -22.12 18.11 9.33
N ALA A 60 -22.74 19.29 9.20
CA ALA A 60 -22.41 20.49 10.01
C ALA A 60 -20.91 20.84 10.03
N GLY A 61 -20.21 20.66 8.91
CA GLY A 61 -18.78 20.92 8.81
C GLY A 61 -17.92 19.94 9.61
N ARG A 62 -18.37 18.68 9.81
CA ARG A 62 -17.55 17.59 10.34
C ARG A 62 -17.65 16.36 9.46
N LEU A 63 -16.54 15.66 9.29
CA LEU A 63 -16.51 14.36 8.64
C LEU A 63 -16.83 13.27 9.67
N TYR A 64 -17.95 12.59 9.47
CA TYR A 64 -18.36 11.42 10.24
C TYR A 64 -17.95 10.16 9.52
N ILE A 65 -17.47 9.18 10.28
CA ILE A 65 -17.11 7.86 9.81
C ILE A 65 -17.91 6.87 10.63
N PHE A 66 -18.74 6.10 9.94
CA PHE A 66 -19.55 5.02 10.48
C PHE A 66 -18.81 3.73 10.22
N PHE A 67 -18.62 2.94 11.26
CA PHE A 67 -18.13 1.57 11.15
C PHE A 67 -19.19 0.64 11.70
N GLY A 68 -19.53 -0.41 10.96
CA GLY A 68 -20.38 -1.50 11.43
C GLY A 68 -19.58 -2.51 12.24
N ASP A 69 -20.28 -3.23 13.12
CA ASP A 69 -19.80 -4.40 13.87
C ASP A 69 -18.42 -4.23 14.55
N VAL A 70 -18.16 -3.04 15.11
CA VAL A 70 -16.90 -2.71 15.78
C VAL A 70 -16.79 -3.43 17.11
N SER A 71 -15.74 -4.24 17.25
CA SER A 71 -15.42 -4.90 18.51
C SER A 71 -14.41 -4.09 19.34
N THR A 72 -14.60 -4.05 20.66
CA THR A 72 -13.64 -3.45 21.62
C THR A 72 -12.54 -4.45 22.06
N GLY A 73 -12.58 -5.70 21.56
CA GLY A 73 -11.58 -6.75 21.81
C GLY A 73 -11.82 -8.02 20.97
N GLN A 74 -10.93 -9.02 21.02
CA GLN A 74 -11.11 -10.27 20.26
C GLN A 74 -12.12 -11.25 20.88
N SER A 75 -12.48 -11.07 22.15
CA SER A 75 -13.38 -11.93 22.91
C SER A 75 -14.81 -11.40 22.90
N GLY A 76 -15.70 -12.06 22.17
CA GLY A 76 -17.12 -11.71 22.05
C GLY A 76 -17.36 -10.57 21.07
N ILE A 77 -17.96 -10.89 19.92
CA ILE A 77 -18.48 -9.87 19.01
C ILE A 77 -19.77 -9.36 19.67
N PRO A 78 -19.83 -8.11 20.18
CA PRO A 78 -21.10 -7.58 20.64
C PRO A 78 -22.01 -7.48 19.42
N VAL A 79 -23.19 -8.09 19.50
CA VAL A 79 -24.17 -8.06 18.40
C VAL A 79 -24.57 -6.60 18.17
N ASN A 80 -24.42 -6.09 16.93
CA ASN A 80 -24.79 -4.73 16.53
C ASN A 80 -24.02 -3.61 17.27
N ALA A 81 -22.70 -3.75 17.45
CA ALA A 81 -21.89 -2.65 17.95
C ALA A 81 -21.50 -1.71 16.79
N ASP A 82 -22.26 -0.62 16.62
CA ASP A 82 -21.91 0.42 15.66
C ASP A 82 -20.98 1.46 16.32
N LEU A 83 -19.91 1.85 15.63
CA LEU A 83 -19.06 2.97 16.03
C LEU A 83 -19.35 4.18 15.16
N VAL A 84 -19.71 5.28 15.81
CA VAL A 84 -19.69 6.61 15.19
C VAL A 84 -18.43 7.32 15.65
N ALA A 85 -17.52 7.58 14.72
CA ALA A 85 -16.35 8.41 14.93
C ALA A 85 -16.47 9.70 14.11
N TRP A 86 -15.77 10.75 14.55
CA TRP A 86 -15.60 11.97 13.79
C TRP A 86 -14.16 12.46 13.92
N VAL A 87 -13.76 13.28 12.95
CA VAL A 87 -12.49 14.00 12.98
C VAL A 87 -12.77 15.50 13.04
N ASP A 88 -11.90 16.25 13.72
CA ASP A 88 -11.92 17.72 13.68
C ASP A 88 -11.31 18.26 12.38
N GLU A 89 -10.56 17.42 11.65
CA GLU A 89 -10.06 17.72 10.31
C GLU A 89 -11.17 17.52 9.28
N THR A 90 -11.59 18.61 8.64
CA THR A 90 -12.76 18.62 7.73
C THR A 90 -12.36 18.46 6.28
N GLU A 91 -11.08 18.62 5.94
CA GLU A 91 -10.61 18.48 4.58
C GLU A 91 -10.25 17.03 4.25
N VAL A 92 -11.14 16.36 3.50
CA VAL A 92 -10.83 15.06 2.91
C VAL A 92 -9.72 15.26 1.87
N LEU A 93 -8.53 14.69 2.12
CA LEU A 93 -7.46 14.61 1.12
C LEU A 93 -7.94 13.72 -0.05
N ARG A 94 -8.51 14.36 -1.09
CA ARG A 94 -9.07 13.68 -2.26
C ARG A 94 -8.02 13.13 -3.23
N HIS A 95 -6.75 13.47 -3.03
CA HIS A 95 -5.64 12.86 -3.78
C HIS A 95 -5.16 11.61 -3.02
N GLY A 96 -5.87 10.49 -3.23
CA GLY A 96 -5.56 9.18 -2.64
C GLY A 96 -4.24 8.57 -3.13
N GLY A 97 -3.13 9.18 -2.79
CA GLY A 97 -1.77 8.76 -3.14
C GLY A 97 -0.77 9.89 -2.86
N HIS A 98 0.53 9.56 -2.79
CA HIS A 98 1.59 10.57 -2.77
C HIS A 98 1.34 11.55 -3.93
N LEU A 99 1.08 12.82 -3.62
CA LEU A 99 1.11 13.87 -4.63
C LEU A 99 2.58 14.01 -5.03
N ALA A 100 2.94 13.56 -6.24
CA ALA A 100 4.28 13.73 -6.76
C ALA A 100 4.54 15.24 -6.92
N LEU A 101 5.12 15.85 -5.90
CA LEU A 101 5.58 17.22 -5.93
C LEU A 101 6.92 17.26 -6.66
N GLY A 102 6.93 17.76 -7.89
CA GLY A 102 8.17 17.98 -8.65
C GLY A 102 8.13 17.45 -10.08
N TRP A 103 9.32 17.11 -10.59
CA TRP A 103 9.51 16.70 -11.97
C TRP A 103 9.34 15.18 -12.12
N ASN A 104 8.79 14.76 -13.25
CA ASN A 104 8.82 13.35 -13.65
C ASN A 104 10.22 13.02 -14.19
N PHE A 105 10.89 12.06 -13.56
CA PHE A 105 12.18 11.57 -14.00
C PHE A 105 11.99 10.26 -14.77
N VAL A 106 12.67 10.15 -15.91
CA VAL A 106 12.79 8.88 -16.64
C VAL A 106 14.16 8.30 -16.32
N LEU A 107 14.19 6.99 -16.06
CA LEU A 107 15.43 6.24 -15.94
C LEU A 107 15.58 5.33 -17.18
N PRO A 108 16.35 5.76 -18.20
CA PRO A 108 16.58 4.96 -19.40
C PRO A 108 17.23 3.62 -19.06
N PHE A 109 16.97 2.60 -19.87
CA PHE A 109 17.67 1.32 -19.82
C PHE A 109 18.26 0.99 -21.19
N GLU A 110 19.24 0.11 -21.21
CA GLU A 110 19.92 -0.27 -22.45
C GLU A 110 19.11 -1.24 -23.30
N PRO A 111 19.13 -1.10 -24.65
CA PRO A 111 19.89 -0.10 -25.41
C PRO A 111 19.21 1.28 -25.42
N THR A 112 20.01 2.35 -25.31
CA THR A 112 19.52 3.73 -25.35
C THR A 112 20.62 4.67 -25.86
N GLU A 113 20.19 5.75 -26.54
CA GLU A 113 21.06 6.85 -26.98
C GLU A 113 21.35 7.86 -25.86
N GLN A 114 20.64 7.76 -24.72
CA GLN A 114 20.88 8.63 -23.59
C GLN A 114 22.29 8.43 -23.02
N GLN A 115 23.03 9.53 -22.95
CA GLN A 115 24.34 9.57 -22.33
C GLN A 115 24.22 9.59 -20.80
N GLY A 116 25.23 9.08 -20.12
CA GLY A 116 25.27 9.02 -18.66
C GLY A 116 26.06 7.84 -18.14
N GLN A 117 25.98 7.63 -16.83
CA GLN A 117 26.64 6.51 -16.17
C GLN A 117 25.80 5.23 -16.37
N ARG A 118 26.42 4.24 -17.00
CA ARG A 118 25.83 2.91 -17.27
C ARG A 118 25.99 1.98 -16.05
N GLU A 119 25.57 0.73 -16.19
CA GLU A 119 25.75 -0.34 -15.19
C GLU A 119 24.99 -0.14 -13.86
N TRP A 120 23.92 0.65 -13.85
CA TRP A 120 22.99 0.67 -12.72
C TRP A 120 22.03 -0.52 -12.81
N ARG A 121 21.85 -1.25 -11.71
CA ARG A 121 21.03 -2.48 -11.64
C ARG A 121 20.14 -2.46 -10.41
N PHE A 122 18.97 -3.11 -10.47
CA PHE A 122 18.20 -3.38 -9.27
C PHE A 122 18.76 -4.60 -8.55
N CYS A 123 18.78 -4.54 -7.22
CA CYS A 123 19.15 -5.67 -6.37
C CYS A 123 17.94 -6.60 -6.19
N GLY A 124 18.07 -7.88 -6.57
CA GLY A 124 16.97 -8.86 -6.45
C GLY A 124 16.55 -9.13 -5.01
N LYS A 125 17.45 -8.89 -4.04
CA LYS A 125 17.17 -9.09 -2.62
C LYS A 125 16.40 -7.94 -1.99
N CYS A 126 16.77 -6.71 -2.34
CA CYS A 126 16.31 -5.52 -1.60
C CYS A 126 15.56 -4.48 -2.44
N GLY A 127 15.48 -4.66 -3.76
CA GLY A 127 14.79 -3.75 -4.67
C GLY A 127 15.48 -2.39 -4.87
N SER A 128 16.64 -2.15 -4.25
CA SER A 128 17.38 -0.89 -4.41
C SER A 128 18.13 -0.86 -5.73
N LEU A 129 18.18 0.31 -6.37
CA LEU A 129 19.08 0.58 -7.49
C LEU A 129 20.50 0.77 -6.96
N PHE A 130 21.48 0.05 -7.52
CA PHE A 130 22.88 0.13 -7.12
C PHE A 130 23.80 0.14 -8.34
N TYR A 131 25.00 0.69 -8.18
CA TYR A 131 26.01 0.71 -9.23
C TYR A 131 26.76 -0.62 -9.30
N ASN A 132 26.72 -1.27 -10.46
CA ASN A 132 27.30 -2.59 -10.71
C ASN A 132 28.51 -2.55 -11.66
N GLY A 133 29.10 -1.37 -11.88
CA GLY A 133 30.23 -1.20 -12.81
C GLY A 133 31.59 -1.62 -12.26
N TYR A 134 31.74 -1.75 -10.94
CA TYR A 134 32.97 -2.30 -10.35
C TYR A 134 32.93 -3.83 -10.34
N PRO A 135 34.00 -4.51 -10.80
CA PRO A 135 34.05 -5.97 -10.85
C PRO A 135 33.97 -6.59 -9.45
N ASP A 136 34.70 -6.03 -8.48
CA ASP A 136 34.92 -6.65 -7.18
C ASP A 136 34.11 -6.03 -6.03
N PHE A 137 33.45 -4.89 -6.26
CA PHE A 137 32.73 -4.18 -5.21
C PHE A 137 31.36 -3.69 -5.67
N LYS A 138 30.31 -4.35 -5.18
CA LYS A 138 28.91 -4.01 -5.52
C LYS A 138 28.21 -3.20 -4.43
N GLY A 139 28.90 -2.88 -3.34
CA GLY A 139 28.31 -2.32 -2.12
C GLY A 139 27.59 -3.36 -1.25
N GLY A 140 27.24 -2.95 -0.02
CA GLY A 140 26.59 -3.80 0.97
C GLY A 140 25.06 -3.75 0.88
N CYS A 141 24.43 -4.90 0.74
CA CYS A 141 22.98 -5.04 0.76
C CYS A 141 22.47 -5.10 2.20
N HIS A 142 21.45 -4.31 2.55
CA HIS A 142 20.83 -4.36 3.88
C HIS A 142 20.08 -5.68 4.17
N ARG A 143 19.85 -6.50 3.13
CA ARG A 143 19.37 -7.89 3.27
C ARG A 143 20.52 -8.90 3.46
N GLY A 144 21.76 -8.43 3.60
CA GLY A 144 22.96 -9.25 3.80
C GLY A 144 23.80 -9.44 2.54
N GLY A 145 25.13 -9.44 2.71
CA GLY A 145 26.13 -9.66 1.65
C GLY A 145 26.20 -8.53 0.61
N ALA A 146 26.81 -8.82 -0.55
CA ALA A 146 26.89 -7.88 -1.67
C ALA A 146 25.55 -7.74 -2.41
N HIS A 147 25.32 -6.64 -3.12
CA HIS A 147 24.15 -6.50 -3.99
C HIS A 147 24.13 -7.54 -5.13
N GLU A 148 22.93 -8.01 -5.48
CA GLU A 148 22.68 -9.03 -6.51
C GLU A 148 21.98 -8.42 -7.71
N ALA A 149 22.68 -8.22 -8.83
CA ALA A 149 22.15 -7.58 -10.01
C ALA A 149 21.11 -8.46 -10.71
N ILE A 150 19.89 -7.94 -10.89
CA ILE A 150 18.83 -8.57 -11.69
C ILE A 150 18.31 -7.63 -12.78
N GLY A 151 17.61 -8.21 -13.76
CA GLY A 151 16.84 -7.45 -14.75
C GLY A 151 17.67 -6.52 -15.65
N TRP A 152 17.05 -5.41 -16.04
CA TRP A 152 17.60 -4.41 -16.97
C TRP A 152 18.84 -3.68 -16.43
N ARG A 153 19.64 -3.16 -17.36
CA ARG A 153 20.75 -2.24 -17.07
C ARG A 153 20.32 -0.81 -17.36
N PHE A 154 20.34 0.02 -16.33
CA PHE A 154 19.90 1.40 -16.41
C PHE A 154 21.06 2.36 -16.65
N VAL A 155 20.73 3.49 -17.28
CA VAL A 155 21.62 4.62 -17.49
C VAL A 155 21.13 5.76 -16.62
N VAL A 156 21.94 6.21 -15.67
CA VAL A 156 21.67 7.43 -14.92
C VAL A 156 22.15 8.61 -15.76
N PRO A 157 21.25 9.47 -16.27
CA PRO A 157 21.65 10.61 -17.09
C PRO A 157 22.52 11.56 -16.27
N ALA A 158 23.65 11.97 -16.83
CA ALA A 158 24.49 13.01 -16.25
C ALA A 158 24.39 14.25 -17.14
N ARG A 159 24.16 15.44 -16.55
CA ARG A 159 24.28 16.71 -17.29
C ARG A 159 25.73 17.00 -17.66
N GLU A 160 26.67 16.51 -16.86
CA GLU A 160 28.12 16.63 -17.02
C GLU A 160 28.74 15.28 -16.63
N THR A 161 29.54 14.67 -17.51
CA THR A 161 30.23 13.40 -17.22
C THR A 161 31.58 13.71 -16.56
N GLY A 162 31.68 13.52 -15.24
CA GLY A 162 32.96 13.66 -14.55
C GLY A 162 32.94 13.28 -13.07
N ALA A 163 33.44 12.10 -12.77
CA ALA A 163 34.63 11.90 -11.93
C ALA A 163 35.29 10.59 -12.36
#